data_AF-A0A2P1PWN6-F1
#
_entry.id   AF-A0A2P1PWN6-F1
#
_cell.length_a   1.000
_cell.length_b   1.000
_cell.length_c   1.000
_cell.angle_alpha   90.00
_cell.angle_beta   90.00
_cell.angle_gamma   90.00
#
_symmetry.space_group_name_H-M   'P 1'
#
loop_
_entity.id
_entity.type
_entity.pdbx_description
1 polymer ?
#
loop_
_entity_poly.entity_id
_entity_poly.type
_entity_poly.pdbx_seq_one_letter_code
_entity_poly.pdbx_strand_id
1 'polypeptide(L)'
;MGKRDVPLLGPAHQQLSAEQLAALIDAINDVGYFNLNDQYINTTDGCPVMATDNPSAITRVKTSSREKSIHHYYGCQIANAPPDASGVYPEALYQFEARIDAMVPLTALIPGASGPSTNAPR
;
A
#
# COMPACT_ATOMS: atom_id res chain seq x y z
N MET A 1 21.56 15.69 -5.03
CA MET A 1 21.23 15.46 -3.60
C MET A 1 19.79 14.98 -3.54
N GLY A 2 19.55 13.70 -3.26
CA GLY A 2 18.19 13.18 -3.06
C GLY A 2 17.81 13.32 -1.60
N LYS A 3 16.74 14.08 -1.31
CA LYS A 3 16.10 14.03 0.01
C LYS A 3 15.27 12.74 0.06
N ARG A 4 15.34 12.02 1.17
CA ARG A 4 14.50 10.84 1.42
C ARG A 4 13.24 11.34 2.10
N ASP A 5 12.14 11.43 1.35
CA ASP A 5 10.83 11.87 1.86
C ASP A 5 10.01 10.65 2.30
N VAL A 6 10.54 9.85 3.22
CA VAL A 6 9.79 8.75 3.84
C VAL A 6 9.27 9.24 5.20
N PRO A 7 7.94 9.21 5.45
CA PRO A 7 7.35 9.78 6.67
C PRO A 7 7.88 9.18 7.98
N LEU A 8 8.29 7.91 7.94
CA LEU A 8 8.83 7.19 9.09
C LEU A 8 9.92 6.22 8.64
N LEU A 9 11.02 6.18 9.38
CA LEU A 9 12.12 5.23 9.19
C LEU A 9 12.08 4.19 10.31
N GLY A 10 12.02 2.92 9.95
CA GLY A 10 12.01 1.79 10.89
C GLY A 10 10.61 1.20 11.10
N PRO A 11 10.50 0.15 11.94
CA PRO A 11 9.25 -0.55 12.17
C PRO A 11 8.26 0.33 12.94
N ALA A 12 6.98 0.26 12.52
CA ALA A 12 5.85 0.90 13.17
C ALA A 12 4.82 -0.16 13.51
N HIS A 13 4.17 -0.02 14.67
CA HIS A 13 3.17 -0.97 15.14
C HIS A 13 1.92 -0.22 15.57
N GLN A 14 0.75 -0.69 15.11
CA GLN A 14 -0.55 -0.18 15.51
C GLN A 14 -1.48 -1.33 15.86
N GLN A 15 -2.35 -1.12 16.84
CA GLN A 15 -3.49 -1.99 17.10
C GLN A 15 -4.72 -1.41 16.41
N LEU A 16 -5.46 -2.26 15.70
CA LEU A 16 -6.67 -1.87 14.98
C LEU A 16 -7.91 -2.10 15.84
N SER A 17 -8.93 -1.26 15.68
CA SER A 17 -10.27 -1.54 16.18
C SER A 17 -10.89 -2.74 15.45
N ALA A 18 -11.98 -3.29 15.98
CA ALA A 18 -12.70 -4.39 15.33
C ALA A 18 -13.24 -3.98 13.95
N GLU A 19 -13.73 -2.74 13.82
CA GLU A 19 -14.24 -2.19 12.56
C GLU A 19 -13.12 -2.01 11.53
N GLN A 20 -11.95 -1.52 11.95
CA GLN A 20 -10.78 -1.39 11.08
C GLN A 20 -10.26 -2.75 10.62
N LEU A 21 -10.24 -3.73 11.52
CA LEU A 21 -9.85 -5.10 11.17
C LEU A 21 -10.85 -5.72 10.18
N ALA A 22 -12.15 -5.53 10.38
CA ALA A 22 -13.16 -6.01 9.44
C ALA A 22 -12.99 -5.38 8.05
N ALA A 23 -12.81 -4.05 7.99
CA ALA A 23 -12.56 -3.34 6.73
C ALA A 23 -11.28 -3.80 6.02
N LEU A 24 -10.22 -4.14 6.78
CA LEU A 24 -8.99 -4.69 6.23
C LEU A 24 -9.22 -6.10 5.65
N ILE A 25 -9.97 -6.94 6.35
CA ILE A 25 -10.32 -8.29 5.87
C ILE A 25 -11.14 -8.20 4.58
N ASP A 26 -12.12 -7.31 4.53
CA ASP A 26 -12.92 -7.07 3.33
C ASP A 26 -12.03 -6.62 2.17
N ALA A 27 -11.11 -5.69 2.40
CA ALA A 27 -10.17 -5.24 1.38
C ALA A 27 -9.25 -6.37 0.86
N ILE A 28 -8.78 -7.26 1.74
CA ILE A 28 -7.98 -8.45 1.36
C ILE A 28 -8.79 -9.38 0.44
N ASN A 29 -10.07 -9.57 0.77
CA ASN A 29 -10.98 -10.44 0.02
C ASN A 29 -11.37 -9.81 -1.33
N ASP A 30 -11.72 -8.52 -1.34
CA ASP A 30 -12.12 -7.76 -2.54
C ASP A 30 -11.08 -7.84 -3.64
N VAL A 31 -9.80 -7.70 -3.28
CA VAL A 31 -8.69 -7.77 -4.25
C VAL A 31 -8.25 -9.19 -4.57
N GLY A 32 -8.87 -10.19 -3.92
CA GLY A 32 -8.49 -11.59 -4.05
C GLY A 32 -7.01 -11.79 -3.73
N TYR A 33 -6.49 -11.14 -2.68
CA TYR A 33 -5.05 -10.99 -2.41
C TYR A 33 -4.27 -12.31 -2.55
N PHE A 34 -4.82 -13.42 -2.04
CA PHE A 34 -4.17 -14.73 -2.08
C PHE A 34 -4.05 -15.36 -3.48
N ASN A 35 -4.81 -14.87 -4.46
CA ASN A 35 -4.81 -15.34 -5.85
C ASN A 35 -3.91 -14.49 -6.77
N LEU A 36 -3.42 -13.35 -6.29
CA LEU A 36 -2.51 -12.48 -7.04
C LEU A 36 -1.14 -13.15 -7.25
N ASN A 37 -0.33 -12.66 -8.19
CA ASN A 37 1.07 -13.04 -8.29
C ASN A 37 1.84 -12.61 -7.03
N ASP A 38 2.95 -13.29 -6.76
CA ASP A 38 3.83 -12.97 -5.62
C ASP A 38 4.70 -11.73 -5.88
N GLN A 39 4.82 -11.30 -7.13
CA GLN A 39 5.61 -10.14 -7.52
C GLN A 39 5.07 -9.49 -8.79
N TYR A 40 5.29 -8.18 -8.92
CA TYR A 40 4.94 -7.37 -10.09
C TYR A 40 6.11 -6.43 -10.41
N ILE A 41 7.30 -6.99 -10.58
CA ILE A 41 8.55 -6.22 -10.75
C ILE A 41 9.05 -6.19 -12.19
N ASN A 42 8.61 -7.13 -13.04
CA ASN A 42 8.97 -7.21 -14.45
C ASN A 42 7.94 -8.02 -15.26
N THR A 43 8.11 -8.09 -16.58
CA THR A 43 7.19 -8.76 -17.50
C THR A 43 7.03 -10.25 -17.24
N THR A 44 8.09 -10.95 -16.81
CA THR A 44 8.01 -12.36 -16.44
C THR A 44 7.23 -12.60 -15.15
N ASP A 45 7.12 -11.58 -14.31
CA ASP A 45 6.43 -11.60 -13.02
C ASP A 45 4.97 -11.10 -13.13
N GLY A 46 4.51 -10.80 -14.34
CA GLY A 46 3.15 -10.31 -14.58
C GLY A 46 3.05 -8.79 -14.57
N CYS A 47 4.18 -8.06 -14.57
CA CYS A 47 4.17 -6.63 -14.78
C CYS A 47 4.15 -6.28 -16.28
N PRO A 48 3.08 -5.70 -16.84
CA PRO A 48 2.95 -5.56 -18.29
C PRO A 48 4.00 -4.62 -18.91
N VAL A 49 4.24 -3.46 -18.27
CA VAL A 49 5.22 -2.45 -18.70
C VAL A 49 5.91 -1.87 -17.47
N MET A 50 7.21 -1.58 -17.58
CA MET A 50 7.98 -0.99 -16.48
C MET A 50 8.40 0.44 -16.85
N ALA A 51 7.96 1.42 -16.08
CA ALA A 51 8.56 2.74 -15.99
C ALA A 51 9.74 2.70 -14.99
N THR A 52 10.77 3.53 -15.20
CA THR A 52 11.94 3.61 -14.31
C THR A 52 11.71 4.58 -13.15
N ASP A 53 12.58 4.56 -12.14
CA ASP A 53 12.65 5.57 -11.06
C ASP A 53 11.41 5.66 -10.17
N ASN A 54 10.66 4.57 -10.04
CA ASN A 54 9.50 4.48 -9.15
C ASN A 54 9.83 3.70 -7.86
N PRO A 55 9.07 3.90 -6.78
CA PRO A 55 9.22 3.11 -5.55
C PRO A 55 8.59 1.72 -5.69
N SER A 56 8.82 0.87 -4.68
CA SER A 56 8.13 -0.41 -4.49
C SER A 56 7.47 -0.47 -3.12
N ALA A 57 6.43 -1.28 -3.02
CA ALA A 57 5.84 -1.74 -1.77
C ALA A 57 5.98 -3.26 -1.62
N ILE A 58 6.16 -3.72 -0.38
CA ILE A 58 6.09 -5.14 -0.05
C ILE A 58 4.98 -5.29 0.99
N THR A 59 3.90 -5.93 0.59
CA THR A 59 2.78 -6.26 1.47
C THR A 59 2.86 -7.71 1.90
N ARG A 60 2.54 -7.99 3.17
CA ARG A 60 2.48 -9.36 3.70
C ARG A 60 1.24 -9.53 4.56
N VAL A 61 0.41 -10.48 4.18
CA VAL A 61 -0.78 -10.88 4.92
C VAL A 61 -0.55 -12.25 5.51
N LYS A 62 -0.74 -12.35 6.83
CA LYS A 62 -0.65 -13.61 7.57
C LYS A 62 -1.92 -13.82 8.38
N THR A 63 -2.52 -14.99 8.21
CA THR A 63 -3.67 -15.49 8.96
C THR A 63 -3.27 -16.77 9.68
N SER A 64 -4.19 -17.39 10.42
CA SER A 64 -3.94 -18.67 11.10
C SER A 64 -3.66 -19.83 10.13
N SER A 65 -4.19 -19.77 8.91
CA SER A 65 -4.12 -20.88 7.94
C SER A 65 -3.35 -20.56 6.66
N ARG A 66 -3.08 -19.27 6.38
CA ARG A 66 -2.47 -18.81 5.12
C ARG A 66 -1.54 -17.65 5.35
N GLU A 67 -0.50 -17.59 4.52
CA GLU A 67 0.44 -16.49 4.48
C GLU A 67 0.80 -16.18 3.02
N LYS A 68 0.86 -14.89 2.67
CA LYS A 68 1.31 -14.44 1.35
C LYS A 68 2.01 -13.10 1.45
N SER A 69 3.11 -12.96 0.72
CA SER A 69 3.82 -11.70 0.53
C SER A 69 3.78 -11.33 -0.94
N ILE A 70 3.56 -10.06 -1.26
CA ILE A 70 3.58 -9.54 -2.62
C ILE A 70 4.60 -8.40 -2.71
N HIS A 71 5.48 -8.44 -3.71
CA HIS A 71 6.36 -7.33 -4.05
C HIS A 71 5.80 -6.56 -5.25
N HIS A 72 5.31 -5.36 -4.99
CA HIS A 72 4.68 -4.50 -5.96
C HIS A 72 5.61 -3.34 -6.32
N TYR A 73 6.08 -3.28 -7.57
CA TYR A 73 6.82 -2.14 -8.09
C TYR A 73 5.84 -1.12 -8.67
N TYR A 74 5.78 0.11 -8.16
CA TYR A 74 4.83 1.12 -8.64
C TYR A 74 5.17 1.68 -10.02
N GLY A 75 6.36 1.39 -10.54
CA GLY A 75 6.66 1.61 -11.95
C GLY A 75 6.02 0.55 -12.86
N CYS A 76 5.32 -0.44 -12.30
CA CYS A 76 4.56 -1.38 -13.08
C CYS A 76 3.27 -0.76 -13.62
N GLN A 77 3.12 -0.73 -14.94
CA GLN A 77 2.06 -0.04 -15.64
C GLN A 77 1.27 -0.95 -16.58
N ILE A 78 0.06 -0.49 -16.92
CA ILE A 78 -0.83 -1.15 -17.88
C ILE A 78 -0.23 -1.02 -19.29
N ALA A 79 -0.14 -2.14 -20.04
CA ALA A 79 0.54 -2.21 -21.33
C ALA A 79 0.00 -1.30 -22.44
N ASN A 80 -1.21 -0.74 -22.27
CA ASN A 80 -1.87 0.14 -23.24
C ASN A 80 -2.55 1.33 -22.55
N ALA A 81 -2.01 1.80 -21.42
CA ALA A 81 -2.50 3.03 -20.81
C ALA A 81 -2.36 4.19 -21.82
N PRO A 82 -3.38 5.04 -22.00
CA PRO A 82 -3.22 6.24 -22.80
C PRO A 82 -2.10 7.12 -22.22
N PRO A 83 -1.44 7.96 -23.04
CA PRO A 83 -0.23 8.69 -22.64
C PRO A 83 -0.43 9.67 -21.47
N ASP A 84 -1.66 9.99 -21.11
CA ASP A 84 -2.07 10.79 -19.95
C ASP A 84 -2.51 9.94 -18.74
N ALA A 85 -2.59 8.62 -18.87
CA ALA A 85 -2.94 7.71 -17.79
C ALA A 85 -1.69 7.12 -17.13
N SER A 86 -1.38 7.62 -15.94
CA SER A 86 -0.49 6.94 -14.99
C SER A 86 -1.24 5.80 -14.31
N GLY A 87 -1.48 4.69 -15.04
CA GLY A 87 -2.12 3.50 -14.47
C GLY A 87 -1.10 2.60 -13.79
N VAL A 88 -1.28 2.33 -12.49
CA VAL A 88 -0.47 1.36 -11.72
C VAL A 88 -1.04 -0.05 -11.92
N TYR A 89 -0.18 -1.07 -11.95
CA TYR A 89 -0.61 -2.45 -12.15
C TYR A 89 -0.08 -3.42 -11.07
N PRO A 90 -0.94 -4.30 -10.51
CA PRO A 90 -2.38 -4.35 -10.73
C PRO A 90 -3.11 -3.31 -9.87
N GLU A 91 -4.05 -2.58 -10.48
CA GLU A 91 -4.80 -1.50 -9.83
C GLU A 91 -5.45 -1.93 -8.51
N ALA A 92 -5.98 -3.16 -8.46
CA ALA A 92 -6.59 -3.69 -7.24
C ALA A 92 -5.60 -3.73 -6.07
N LEU A 93 -4.35 -4.16 -6.30
CA LEU A 93 -3.33 -4.20 -5.25
C LEU A 93 -2.94 -2.80 -4.80
N TYR A 94 -2.79 -1.87 -5.75
CA TYR A 94 -2.51 -0.47 -5.44
C TYR A 94 -3.59 0.15 -4.55
N GLN A 95 -4.87 -0.08 -4.89
CA GLN A 95 -6.01 0.40 -4.10
C GLN A 95 -6.05 -0.24 -2.70
N PHE A 96 -5.67 -1.51 -2.58
CA PHE A 96 -5.53 -2.16 -1.27
C PHE A 96 -4.44 -1.51 -0.41
N GLU A 97 -3.28 -1.23 -0.99
CA GLU A 97 -2.18 -0.55 -0.30
C GLU A 97 -2.58 0.86 0.14
N ALA A 98 -3.24 1.61 -0.74
CA ALA A 98 -3.78 2.94 -0.40
C ALA A 98 -4.82 2.89 0.74
N ARG A 99 -5.65 1.83 0.79
CA ARG A 99 -6.59 1.61 1.91
C ARG A 99 -5.85 1.31 3.21
N ILE A 100 -4.77 0.51 3.19
CA ILE A 100 -3.94 0.27 4.37
C ILE A 100 -3.38 1.60 4.89
N ASP A 101 -2.80 2.42 4.00
CA ASP A 101 -2.23 3.71 4.37
C ASP A 101 -3.27 4.68 4.95
N ALA A 102 -4.52 4.62 4.47
CA ALA A 102 -5.62 5.41 5.01
C ALA A 102 -6.07 4.93 6.41
N MET A 103 -6.05 3.63 6.67
CA MET A 103 -6.40 3.06 7.98
C MET A 103 -5.28 3.25 9.01
N VAL A 104 -4.04 3.18 8.55
CA VAL A 104 -2.82 3.25 9.36
C VAL A 104 -1.91 4.36 8.81
N PRO A 105 -2.31 5.64 8.93
CA PRO A 105 -1.47 6.71 8.44
C PRO A 105 -0.17 6.73 9.23
N LEU A 106 0.96 6.60 8.53
CA LEU A 106 2.30 6.55 9.14
C LEU A 106 2.56 7.76 10.06
N THR A 107 1.92 8.91 9.81
CA THR A 107 1.97 10.10 10.66
C THR A 107 1.38 9.88 12.06
N ALA A 108 0.36 9.03 12.21
CA ALA A 108 -0.22 8.69 13.51
C ALA A 108 0.69 7.78 14.35
N LEU A 109 1.73 7.20 13.73
CA LEU A 109 2.70 6.32 14.38
C LEU A 109 4.01 7.02 14.72
N ILE A 110 4.14 8.32 14.43
CA ILE A 110 5.28 9.14 14.83
C ILE A 110 5.08 9.57 16.30
N PRO A 111 5.96 9.17 17.24
CA PRO A 111 5.88 9.65 18.61
C PRO A 111 6.03 11.18 18.65
N GLY A 112 4.97 11.88 19.06
CA GLY A 112 4.97 13.36 19.19
C GLY A 112 4.26 14.12 18.07
N ALA A 113 3.62 13.46 17.11
CA ALA A 113 2.70 14.11 16.18
C ALA A 113 1.36 14.44 16.89
N SER A 114 1.35 15.50 17.69
CA SER A 114 0.12 16.08 18.23
C SER A 114 -0.78 16.50 17.06
N GLY A 115 -1.93 15.86 16.92
CA GLY A 115 -2.97 16.29 15.97
C GLY A 115 -3.39 17.75 16.20
N PRO A 116 -4.06 18.39 15.22
CA PRO A 116 -4.49 19.77 15.36
C PRO A 116 -5.40 19.93 16.59
N SER A 117 -4.94 20.75 17.55
CA SER A 117 -5.70 21.20 18.69
C SER A 117 -6.94 21.96 18.19
N THR A 118 -8.11 21.34 18.30
CA THR A 118 -9.39 22.00 18.12
C THR A 118 -9.64 22.93 19.31
N ASN A 119 -9.06 24.14 19.25
CA ASN A 119 -9.51 25.25 20.08
C ASN A 119 -10.89 25.69 19.57
N ALA A 120 -11.94 25.28 20.28
CA ALA A 120 -13.25 25.89 20.15
C ALA A 120 -13.22 27.27 20.85
N PRO A 121 -13.61 28.37 20.18
CA PRO A 121 -13.81 29.64 20.87
C PRO A 121 -15.08 29.58 21.74
N ARG A 122 -14.98 30.15 22.95
CA ARG A 122 -16.11 30.43 23.85
C ARG A 122 -16.98 31.56 23.33
#